data_AF-A0A934IET0-F1
#
_entry.id   AF-A0A934IET0-F1
#
_cell.length_a   1.000
_cell.length_b   1.000
_cell.length_c   1.000
_cell.angle_alpha   90.00
_cell.angle_beta   90.00
_cell.angle_gamma   90.00
#
_symmetry.space_group_name_H-M   'P 1'
#
loop_
_entity.id
_entity.type
_entity.pdbx_description
1 polymer ?
#
loop_
_entity_poly.entity_id
_entity_poly.type
_entity_poly.pdbx_seq_one_letter_code
_entity_poly.pdbx_strand_id
1 'polypeptide(L)'
;MTDAPFTIGIEEEYLLVDADTLLLADAPDEMLDAASEALGDQVAPEFLRCQIEIGTKVCASIDEARADLTHLRKTVSDIAADFGLKPIAAACHPTADWAHQHHRDRERYNILKRDLAAVGRRMLICGMHVHVGIPDENDRIDLMNQAVYFLPHLLALSASSPFWQGRDTGLNSYRIGVFDNLPRTGMPPRLEGWSAYRRSVDTLIDTGLIEDGSKIWWDLRPSANFPTLETRICDVMPRLDHTLSVAATIQCIFRMLWRLKEKNQRWRIYDNFLLNENRWRAQRYGCDEGMIDFGRKTLVPMGQLVDELITILEEDALALGCADEVAGLRDILASGNSATRQRATYQSAIDAGAVEADALIEVVRMLTEEYLPKT
;
A
#
# COMPACT_ATOMS: atom_id res chain seq x y z
N MET A 1 -2.39 -33.71 1.35
CA MET A 1 -3.14 -32.44 1.35
C MET A 1 -2.17 -31.41 1.85
N THR A 2 -1.45 -30.76 0.95
CA THR A 2 -0.53 -29.67 1.29
C THR A 2 -1.36 -28.43 1.64
N ASP A 3 -0.94 -27.71 2.68
CA ASP A 3 -1.62 -26.59 3.32
C ASP A 3 -2.24 -25.57 2.33
N ALA A 4 -3.31 -24.91 2.77
CA ALA A 4 -4.13 -24.05 1.95
C ALA A 4 -3.29 -23.01 1.17
N PRO A 5 -3.29 -23.03 -0.17
CA PRO A 5 -2.61 -22.01 -0.95
C PRO A 5 -3.29 -20.65 -0.69
N PHE A 6 -2.54 -19.55 -0.76
CA PHE A 6 -3.02 -18.17 -0.61
C PHE A 6 -3.29 -17.65 0.82
N THR A 7 -2.49 -18.05 1.83
CA THR A 7 -2.44 -17.30 3.11
C THR A 7 -2.14 -15.82 2.85
N ILE A 8 -2.62 -14.93 3.71
CA ILE A 8 -2.47 -13.47 3.56
C ILE A 8 -1.71 -12.86 4.73
N GLY A 9 -0.86 -11.88 4.45
CA GLY A 9 -0.25 -10.99 5.44
C GLY A 9 -0.39 -9.54 4.97
N ILE A 10 -0.69 -8.62 5.89
CA ILE A 10 -0.88 -7.20 5.59
C ILE A 10 0.09 -6.39 6.44
N GLU A 11 0.89 -5.56 5.79
CA GLU A 11 1.76 -4.57 6.43
C GLU A 11 1.20 -3.17 6.16
N GLU A 12 1.13 -2.33 7.19
CA GLU A 12 0.72 -0.93 7.07
C GLU A 12 1.70 -0.02 7.82
N GLU A 13 2.07 1.07 7.15
CA GLU A 13 2.91 2.12 7.72
C GLU A 13 2.03 3.33 8.10
N TYR A 14 2.26 3.92 9.27
CA TYR A 14 1.51 5.09 9.75
C TYR A 14 2.41 6.23 10.15
N LEU A 15 1.89 7.45 10.04
CA LEU A 15 2.50 8.66 10.57
C LEU A 15 1.91 8.97 11.94
N LEU A 16 2.71 9.56 12.84
CA LEU A 16 2.23 10.05 14.13
C LEU A 16 2.08 11.56 14.12
N VAL A 17 0.98 12.05 14.68
CA VAL A 17 0.72 13.48 14.87
C VAL A 17 0.49 13.80 16.34
N ASP A 18 0.85 15.00 16.74
CA ASP A 18 0.53 15.53 18.07
C ASP A 18 -1.00 15.66 18.24
N ALA A 19 -1.53 15.19 19.37
CA ALA A 19 -2.97 15.04 19.56
C ALA A 19 -3.75 16.35 19.59
N ASP A 20 -3.08 17.46 19.93
CA ASP A 20 -3.65 18.80 20.07
C ASP A 20 -3.47 19.63 18.79
N THR A 21 -2.25 19.67 18.27
CA THR A 21 -1.86 20.49 17.11
C THR A 21 -2.08 19.80 15.78
N LEU A 22 -2.17 18.46 15.75
CA LEU A 22 -2.28 17.64 14.55
C LEU A 22 -1.12 17.84 13.56
N LEU A 23 0.02 18.32 14.05
CA LEU A 23 1.26 18.39 13.30
C LEU A 23 2.02 17.07 13.44
N LEU A 24 2.78 16.71 12.41
CA LEU A 24 3.65 15.54 12.41
C LEU A 24 4.61 15.60 13.61
N ALA A 25 4.68 14.50 14.35
CA ALA A 25 5.47 14.37 15.56
C ALA A 25 6.39 13.14 15.50
N ASP A 26 7.52 13.22 16.19
CA ASP A 26 8.43 12.09 16.34
C ASP A 26 7.83 11.07 17.33
N ALA A 27 7.97 9.78 17.04
CA ALA A 27 7.67 8.69 17.96
C ALA A 27 8.77 8.62 19.05
N PRO A 28 8.46 8.87 20.33
CA PRO A 28 9.42 8.68 21.42
C PRO A 28 9.90 7.23 21.46
N ASP A 29 11.17 7.00 21.82
CA ASP A 29 11.72 5.64 21.91
C ASP A 29 10.92 4.80 22.93
N GLU A 30 10.45 5.43 24.03
CA GLU A 30 9.62 4.80 25.05
C GLU A 30 8.26 4.32 24.50
N MET A 31 7.66 5.03 23.55
CA MET A 31 6.41 4.62 22.90
C MET A 31 6.63 3.35 22.07
N LEU A 32 7.77 3.26 21.39
CA LEU A 32 8.09 2.14 20.51
C LEU A 32 8.51 0.91 21.31
N ASP A 33 9.18 1.11 22.44
CA ASP A 33 9.46 0.05 23.40
C ASP A 33 8.14 -0.52 23.95
N ALA A 34 7.20 0.34 24.34
CA ALA A 34 5.86 -0.09 24.78
C ALA A 34 5.09 -0.83 23.68
N ALA A 35 5.15 -0.35 22.43
CA ALA A 35 4.54 -1.03 21.30
C ALA A 35 5.18 -2.39 21.03
N SER A 36 6.51 -2.48 21.10
CA SER A 36 7.27 -3.73 20.91
C SER A 36 6.99 -4.73 22.02
N GLU A 37 6.82 -4.27 23.26
CA GLU A 37 6.42 -5.12 24.40
C GLU A 37 5.01 -5.68 24.20
N ALA A 38 4.08 -4.86 23.69
CA ALA A 38 2.68 -5.25 23.49
C ALA A 38 2.47 -6.15 22.26
N LEU A 39 3.17 -5.88 21.16
CA LEU A 39 2.91 -6.49 19.84
C LEU A 39 4.03 -7.41 19.34
N GLY A 40 5.19 -7.43 19.99
CA GLY A 40 6.33 -8.27 19.61
C GLY A 40 6.81 -7.97 18.18
N ASP A 41 7.00 -9.01 17.38
CA ASP A 41 7.50 -8.91 16.00
C ASP A 41 6.50 -8.32 14.98
N GLN A 42 5.26 -8.04 15.42
CA GLN A 42 4.22 -7.44 14.56
C GLN A 42 4.28 -5.92 14.51
N VAL A 43 5.25 -5.31 15.19
CA VAL A 43 5.55 -3.88 15.11
C VAL A 43 7.03 -3.68 14.87
N ALA A 44 7.37 -2.75 13.98
CA ALA A 44 8.75 -2.38 13.72
C ALA A 44 8.91 -0.86 13.71
N PRO A 45 10.05 -0.34 14.21
CA PRO A 45 10.41 1.05 14.00
C PRO A 45 10.81 1.25 12.53
N GLU A 46 10.14 2.19 11.85
CA GLU A 46 10.40 2.50 10.44
C GLU A 46 11.59 3.48 10.25
N PHE A 47 11.97 3.72 8.99
CA PHE A 47 13.06 4.59 8.54
C PHE A 47 13.04 6.00 9.14
N LEU A 48 11.84 6.58 9.32
CA LEU A 48 11.66 7.90 9.93
C LEU A 48 11.16 7.81 11.36
N ARG A 49 11.61 8.75 12.20
CA ARG A 49 11.20 8.82 13.61
C ARG A 49 9.71 9.00 13.80
N CYS A 50 9.03 9.61 12.83
CA CYS A 50 7.60 9.88 12.86
C CYS A 50 6.72 8.74 12.30
N GLN A 51 7.31 7.57 12.03
CA GLN A 51 6.61 6.43 11.43
C GLN A 51 6.63 5.19 12.32
N ILE A 52 5.53 4.43 12.26
CA ILE A 52 5.40 3.11 12.87
C ILE A 52 4.86 2.14 11.82
N GLU A 53 5.47 0.97 11.73
CA GLU A 53 5.04 -0.10 10.83
C GLU A 53 4.40 -1.20 11.67
N ILE A 54 3.24 -1.71 11.22
CA ILE A 54 2.63 -2.91 11.77
C ILE A 54 2.47 -3.97 10.70
N GLY A 55 2.54 -5.23 11.11
CA GLY A 55 2.34 -6.40 10.24
C GLY A 55 1.44 -7.43 10.89
N THR A 56 0.41 -7.89 10.18
CA THR A 56 -0.36 -9.05 10.65
C THR A 56 0.53 -10.29 10.69
N LYS A 57 0.10 -11.30 11.45
CA LYS A 57 0.63 -12.65 11.28
C LYS A 57 0.27 -13.18 9.89
N VAL A 58 0.78 -14.36 9.59
CA VAL A 58 0.31 -15.15 8.45
C VAL A 58 -1.11 -15.62 8.76
N CYS A 59 -2.10 -15.02 8.10
CA CYS A 59 -3.51 -15.32 8.28
C CYS A 59 -3.99 -16.31 7.21
N ALA A 60 -4.86 -17.24 7.60
CA ALA A 60 -5.46 -18.21 6.68
C ALA A 60 -6.64 -17.61 5.90
N SER A 61 -7.29 -16.57 6.42
CA SER A 61 -8.45 -15.91 5.82
C SER A 61 -8.43 -14.39 6.02
N ILE A 62 -9.30 -13.69 5.29
CA ILE A 62 -9.48 -12.25 5.50
C ILE A 62 -10.07 -11.93 6.88
N ASP A 63 -10.88 -12.82 7.45
CA ASP A 63 -11.45 -12.65 8.80
C ASP A 63 -10.37 -12.66 9.89
N GLU A 64 -9.40 -13.58 9.77
CA GLU A 64 -8.24 -13.60 10.67
C GLU A 64 -7.41 -12.32 10.50
N ALA A 65 -7.18 -11.89 9.25
CA ALA A 65 -6.47 -10.64 8.97
C ALA A 65 -7.21 -9.41 9.51
N ARG A 66 -8.55 -9.38 9.42
CA ARG A 66 -9.40 -8.33 9.99
C ARG A 66 -9.24 -8.26 11.51
N ALA A 67 -9.34 -9.40 12.19
CA ALA A 67 -9.23 -9.46 13.65
C ALA A 67 -7.85 -9.00 14.12
N ASP A 68 -6.78 -9.48 13.48
CA ASP A 68 -5.40 -9.15 13.82
C ASP A 68 -5.10 -7.67 13.51
N LEU A 69 -5.42 -7.18 12.32
CA LEU A 69 -5.17 -5.79 11.94
C LEU A 69 -5.98 -4.80 12.79
N THR A 70 -7.22 -5.15 13.18
CA THR A 70 -8.01 -4.34 14.14
C THR A 70 -7.29 -4.26 15.48
N HIS A 71 -6.79 -5.39 15.99
CA HIS A 71 -6.06 -5.44 17.25
C HIS A 71 -4.78 -4.60 17.19
N LEU A 72 -4.00 -4.70 16.10
CA LEU A 72 -2.78 -3.94 15.90
C LEU A 72 -3.05 -2.43 15.85
N ARG A 73 -3.97 -1.98 14.97
CA ARG A 73 -4.35 -0.55 14.86
C ARG A 73 -4.83 0.01 16.19
N LYS A 74 -5.70 -0.74 16.89
CA LYS A 74 -6.21 -0.31 18.20
C LYS A 74 -5.08 -0.18 19.22
N THR A 75 -4.21 -1.19 19.31
CA THR A 75 -3.10 -1.18 20.28
C THR A 75 -2.13 -0.04 20.01
N VAL A 76 -1.79 0.23 18.75
CA VAL A 76 -0.97 1.38 18.38
C VAL A 76 -1.66 2.70 18.73
N SER A 77 -2.95 2.83 18.48
CA SER A 77 -3.72 4.02 18.85
C SER A 77 -3.76 4.25 20.37
N ASP A 78 -4.01 3.19 21.15
CA ASP A 78 -4.09 3.26 22.61
C ASP A 78 -2.72 3.65 23.20
N ILE A 79 -1.63 3.02 22.73
CA ILE A 79 -0.26 3.36 23.15
C ILE A 79 0.11 4.78 22.73
N ALA A 80 -0.17 5.19 21.49
CA ALA A 80 0.14 6.56 21.03
C ALA A 80 -0.56 7.63 21.90
N ALA A 81 -1.80 7.36 22.32
CA ALA A 81 -2.57 8.28 23.14
C ALA A 81 -1.91 8.55 24.52
N ASP A 82 -1.27 7.55 25.12
CA ASP A 82 -0.53 7.71 26.39
C ASP A 82 0.65 8.69 26.29
N PHE A 83 1.15 8.92 25.07
CA PHE A 83 2.21 9.89 24.77
C PHE A 83 1.70 11.20 24.16
N GLY A 84 0.38 11.43 24.15
CA GLY A 84 -0.21 12.63 23.54
C GLY A 84 -0.14 12.63 22.01
N LEU A 85 -0.08 11.45 21.38
CA LEU A 85 0.03 11.27 19.94
C LEU A 85 -1.20 10.57 19.37
N LYS A 86 -1.42 10.73 18.05
CA LYS A 86 -2.43 10.01 17.28
C LYS A 86 -1.82 9.47 15.98
N PRO A 87 -2.06 8.21 15.62
CA PRO A 87 -1.69 7.70 14.31
C PRO A 87 -2.62 8.23 13.22
N ILE A 88 -2.08 8.46 12.02
CA ILE A 88 -2.83 8.66 10.79
C ILE A 88 -2.37 7.67 9.73
N ALA A 89 -3.33 7.07 9.05
CA ALA A 89 -3.11 6.21 7.89
C ALA A 89 -3.26 7.06 6.62
N ALA A 90 -2.18 7.70 6.20
CA ALA A 90 -2.10 8.47 4.96
C ALA A 90 -0.75 8.26 4.30
N ALA A 91 -0.75 8.07 2.98
CA ALA A 91 0.47 7.76 2.25
C ALA A 91 1.46 8.94 2.18
N CYS A 92 0.98 10.17 2.39
CA CYS A 92 1.78 11.38 2.59
C CYS A 92 1.13 12.25 3.68
N HIS A 93 1.92 12.87 4.55
CA HIS A 93 1.37 13.86 5.48
C HIS A 93 0.91 15.11 4.71
N PRO A 94 -0.31 15.64 4.94
CA PRO A 94 -0.82 16.78 4.18
C PRO A 94 0.03 18.05 4.29
N THR A 95 0.57 18.32 5.47
CA THR A 95 1.31 19.57 5.77
C THR A 95 2.81 19.40 5.97
N ALA A 96 3.34 18.18 6.07
CA ALA A 96 4.71 18.01 6.57
C ALA A 96 5.74 18.44 5.52
N ASP A 97 6.82 19.03 6.02
CA ASP A 97 8.00 19.33 5.22
C ASP A 97 9.13 18.34 5.52
N TRP A 98 9.49 17.53 4.52
CA TRP A 98 10.57 16.55 4.61
C TRP A 98 11.91 17.17 5.02
N ALA A 99 12.14 18.47 4.74
CA ALA A 99 13.38 19.15 5.07
C ALA A 99 13.60 19.32 6.59
N HIS A 100 12.53 19.26 7.39
CA HIS A 100 12.56 19.42 8.84
C HIS A 100 12.52 18.09 9.61
N GLN A 101 12.52 16.95 8.91
CA GLN A 101 12.39 15.64 9.56
C GLN A 101 13.76 15.00 9.87
N HIS A 102 13.86 14.39 11.05
CA HIS A 102 15.05 13.70 11.53
C HIS A 102 14.95 12.19 11.33
N HIS A 103 15.94 11.59 10.67
CA HIS A 103 16.04 10.14 10.51
C HIS A 103 16.48 9.45 11.82
N ARG A 104 16.09 8.19 12.02
CA ARG A 104 16.64 7.35 13.09
C ARG A 104 18.12 7.06 12.82
N ASP A 105 18.96 7.23 13.85
CA ASP A 105 20.39 6.92 13.76
C ASP A 105 20.60 5.41 13.96
N ARG A 106 20.47 4.63 12.87
CA ARG A 106 20.98 3.24 12.81
C ARG A 106 21.97 3.12 11.66
N GLU A 107 23.04 2.34 11.85
CA GLU A 107 24.13 2.11 10.89
C GLU A 107 23.62 1.79 9.47
N ARG A 108 22.59 0.93 9.35
CA ARG A 108 21.94 0.53 8.09
C ARG A 108 21.33 1.71 7.32
N TYR A 109 20.84 2.74 8.02
CA TYR A 109 20.15 3.88 7.42
C TYR A 109 21.11 4.98 6.95
N ASN A 110 22.27 5.11 7.62
CA ASN A 110 23.34 6.00 7.16
C ASN A 110 23.94 5.54 5.82
N ILE A 111 23.99 4.23 5.58
CA ILE A 111 24.35 3.63 4.29
C ILE A 111 23.31 3.99 3.22
N LEU A 112 22.02 3.79 3.51
CA LEU A 112 20.94 4.12 2.57
C LEU A 112 20.93 5.62 2.21
N LYS A 113 21.19 6.51 3.17
CA LYS A 113 21.32 7.96 2.95
C LYS A 113 22.55 8.32 2.11
N ARG A 114 23.68 7.65 2.33
CA ARG A 114 24.89 7.85 1.53
C ARG A 114 24.65 7.41 0.08
N ASP A 115 23.98 6.28 -0.10
CA ASP A 115 23.84 5.64 -1.41
C ASP A 115 22.67 6.24 -2.22
N LEU A 116 21.58 6.69 -1.57
CA LEU A 116 20.43 7.33 -2.22
C LEU A 116 20.48 8.87 -2.23
N ALA A 117 21.41 9.48 -1.50
CA ALA A 117 21.66 10.92 -1.48
C ALA A 117 20.38 11.78 -1.37
N ALA A 118 20.13 12.68 -2.33
CA ALA A 118 19.03 13.64 -2.28
C ALA A 118 17.64 12.98 -2.39
N VAL A 119 17.50 11.86 -3.09
CA VAL A 119 16.20 11.21 -3.30
C VAL A 119 15.73 10.48 -2.05
N GLY A 120 16.66 9.93 -1.25
CA GLY A 120 16.33 9.28 0.01
C GLY A 120 15.78 10.23 1.09
N ARG A 121 16.08 11.54 1.00
CA ARG A 121 15.60 12.54 1.96
C ARG A 121 14.09 12.82 1.87
N ARG A 122 13.46 12.45 0.76
CA ARG A 122 12.02 12.68 0.51
C ARG A 122 11.14 11.50 0.94
N MET A 123 11.71 10.43 1.50
CA MET A 123 10.99 9.20 1.87
C MET A 123 10.13 9.35 3.14
N LEU A 124 9.33 10.41 3.22
CA LEU A 124 8.24 10.58 4.20
C LEU A 124 6.93 10.12 3.55
N ILE A 125 6.87 8.82 3.28
CA ILE A 125 5.72 8.17 2.63
C ILE A 125 5.35 6.91 3.40
N CYS A 126 4.08 6.54 3.36
CA CYS A 126 3.54 5.35 4.01
C CYS A 126 2.80 4.45 3.00
N GLY A 127 3.09 3.16 3.01
CA GLY A 127 2.47 2.16 2.14
C GLY A 127 1.56 1.17 2.87
N MET A 128 0.81 0.42 2.06
CA MET A 128 0.24 -0.86 2.46
C MET A 128 0.86 -1.95 1.59
N HIS A 129 1.41 -3.00 2.21
CA HIS A 129 1.89 -4.17 1.50
C HIS A 129 1.03 -5.38 1.80
N VAL A 130 0.70 -6.15 0.76
CA VAL A 130 -0.09 -7.38 0.91
C VAL A 130 0.71 -8.56 0.39
N HIS A 131 1.03 -9.46 1.30
CA HIS A 131 1.68 -10.74 1.05
C HIS A 131 0.64 -11.82 0.78
N VAL A 132 0.81 -12.56 -0.31
CA VAL A 132 0.00 -13.75 -0.60
C VAL A 132 0.89 -14.97 -0.76
N GLY A 133 0.61 -16.01 0.03
CA GLY A 133 1.35 -17.27 0.09
C GLY A 133 1.30 -18.05 -1.21
N ILE A 134 2.46 -18.18 -1.86
CA ILE A 134 2.65 -18.92 -3.12
C ILE A 134 3.94 -19.74 -2.96
N PRO A 135 3.85 -20.98 -2.44
CA PRO A 135 5.01 -21.78 -2.09
C PRO A 135 5.94 -22.10 -3.28
N ASP A 136 5.36 -22.46 -4.43
CA ASP A 136 6.12 -22.80 -5.63
C ASP A 136 6.76 -21.55 -6.26
N GLU A 137 8.06 -21.63 -6.51
CA GLU A 137 8.84 -20.48 -6.96
C GLU A 137 8.56 -20.09 -8.41
N ASN A 138 8.20 -21.07 -9.25
CA ASN A 138 7.84 -20.79 -10.65
C ASN A 138 6.45 -20.19 -10.74
N ASP A 139 5.52 -20.66 -9.89
CA ASP A 139 4.19 -20.06 -9.77
C ASP A 139 4.31 -18.60 -9.30
N ARG A 140 5.24 -18.26 -8.39
CA ARG A 140 5.48 -16.85 -8.02
C ARG A 140 5.78 -15.98 -9.25
N ILE A 141 6.63 -16.42 -10.17
CA ILE A 141 6.95 -15.62 -11.37
C ILE A 141 5.82 -15.63 -12.40
N ASP A 142 5.19 -16.78 -12.64
CA ASP A 142 4.08 -16.90 -13.60
C ASP A 142 2.88 -16.03 -13.18
N LEU A 143 2.50 -16.08 -11.90
CA LEU A 143 1.41 -15.29 -11.34
C LEU A 143 1.78 -13.81 -11.27
N MET A 144 3.02 -13.47 -10.88
CA MET A 144 3.49 -12.07 -10.87
C MET A 144 3.35 -11.42 -12.25
N ASN A 145 3.84 -12.07 -13.30
CA ASN A 145 3.77 -11.54 -14.67
C ASN A 145 2.33 -11.23 -15.13
N GLN A 146 1.35 -11.98 -14.64
CA GLN A 146 -0.07 -11.78 -14.94
C GLN A 146 -0.69 -10.71 -14.05
N ALA A 147 -0.33 -10.70 -12.76
CA ALA A 147 -0.87 -9.79 -11.76
C ALA A 147 -0.53 -8.31 -12.01
N VAL A 148 0.56 -8.01 -12.74
CA VAL A 148 0.95 -6.64 -13.11
C VAL A 148 -0.20 -5.85 -13.76
N TYR A 149 -1.07 -6.54 -14.51
CA TYR A 149 -2.25 -5.93 -15.14
C TYR A 149 -3.20 -5.24 -14.13
N PHE A 150 -3.33 -5.80 -12.93
CA PHE A 150 -4.27 -5.32 -11.92
C PHE A 150 -3.70 -4.21 -11.05
N LEU A 151 -2.37 -4.04 -10.99
CA LEU A 151 -1.72 -3.07 -10.10
C LEU A 151 -2.26 -1.63 -10.24
N PRO A 152 -2.49 -1.08 -11.46
CA PRO A 152 -3.08 0.25 -11.58
C PRO A 152 -4.47 0.37 -10.94
N HIS A 153 -5.30 -0.67 -11.03
CA HIS A 153 -6.64 -0.71 -10.43
C HIS A 153 -6.54 -0.61 -8.91
N LEU A 154 -5.62 -1.40 -8.32
CA LEU A 154 -5.36 -1.39 -6.87
C LEU A 154 -4.82 -0.04 -6.40
N LEU A 155 -3.94 0.60 -7.17
CA LEU A 155 -3.45 1.95 -6.89
C LEU A 155 -4.57 2.99 -6.90
N ALA A 156 -5.45 2.97 -7.91
CA ALA A 156 -6.56 3.91 -8.00
C ALA A 156 -7.54 3.80 -6.83
N LEU A 157 -7.83 2.57 -6.38
CA LEU A 157 -8.70 2.29 -5.25
C LEU A 157 -8.08 2.70 -3.91
N SER A 158 -6.76 2.49 -3.74
CA SER A 158 -6.06 2.76 -2.49
C SER A 158 -5.55 4.19 -2.34
N ALA A 159 -5.50 4.98 -3.41
CA ALA A 159 -4.91 6.32 -3.42
C ALA A 159 -5.33 7.20 -2.23
N SER A 160 -4.33 7.69 -1.47
CA SER A 160 -4.53 8.42 -0.21
C SER A 160 -3.54 9.56 0.01
N SER A 161 -2.83 10.01 -1.03
CA SER A 161 -1.80 11.04 -0.92
C SER A 161 -1.98 12.21 -1.90
N PRO A 162 -3.08 13.00 -1.82
CA PRO A 162 -3.29 14.14 -2.71
C PRO A 162 -2.45 15.37 -2.36
N PHE A 163 -2.08 15.53 -1.09
CA PHE A 163 -1.35 16.69 -0.58
C PHE A 163 0.12 16.38 -0.34
N TRP A 164 0.98 17.37 -0.59
CA TRP A 164 2.42 17.32 -0.27
C TRP A 164 2.93 18.72 0.07
N GLN A 165 3.62 18.87 1.21
CA GLN A 165 4.15 20.15 1.70
C GLN A 165 3.08 21.27 1.74
N GLY A 166 1.87 20.93 2.19
CA GLY A 166 0.77 21.87 2.34
C GLY A 166 0.11 22.31 1.03
N ARG A 167 0.31 21.57 -0.07
CA ARG A 167 -0.28 21.89 -1.37
C ARG A 167 -0.98 20.68 -1.96
N ASP A 168 -2.12 20.91 -2.59
CA ASP A 168 -2.71 19.91 -3.48
C ASP A 168 -1.78 19.71 -4.68
N THR A 169 -1.31 18.48 -4.86
CA THR A 169 -0.38 18.12 -5.93
C THR A 169 -1.07 17.94 -7.28
N GLY A 170 -2.40 17.85 -7.28
CA GLY A 170 -3.21 17.42 -8.41
C GLY A 170 -3.14 15.90 -8.69
N LEU A 171 -2.36 15.14 -7.92
CA LEU A 171 -2.30 13.67 -8.00
C LEU A 171 -3.21 13.04 -6.94
N ASN A 172 -3.76 11.86 -7.18
CA ASN A 172 -4.46 11.09 -6.15
C ASN A 172 -3.50 10.27 -5.28
N SER A 173 -2.42 9.74 -5.88
CA SER A 173 -1.30 9.13 -5.16
C SER A 173 0.00 9.87 -5.48
N TYR A 174 0.43 10.77 -4.60
CA TYR A 174 1.74 11.41 -4.71
C TYR A 174 2.88 10.47 -4.27
N ARG A 175 2.60 9.52 -3.36
CA ARG A 175 3.57 8.53 -2.85
C ARG A 175 4.37 7.86 -3.96
N ILE A 176 3.70 7.40 -5.01
CA ILE A 176 4.34 6.74 -6.14
C ILE A 176 5.35 7.66 -6.85
N GLY A 177 5.03 8.95 -7.01
CA GLY A 177 5.92 9.91 -7.63
C GLY A 177 7.17 10.20 -6.79
N VAL A 178 7.07 10.11 -5.46
CA VAL A 178 8.23 10.15 -4.57
C VAL A 178 9.09 8.90 -4.76
N PHE A 179 8.44 7.74 -4.74
CA PHE A 179 9.09 6.43 -4.81
C PHE A 179 9.81 6.17 -6.13
N ASP A 180 9.25 6.61 -7.26
CA ASP A 180 9.84 6.45 -8.60
C ASP A 180 11.19 7.16 -8.78
N ASN A 181 11.58 8.05 -7.86
CA ASN A 181 12.91 8.67 -7.88
C ASN A 181 14.02 7.74 -7.36
N LEU A 182 13.67 6.57 -6.81
CA LEU A 182 14.62 5.57 -6.32
C LEU A 182 14.98 4.56 -7.42
N PRO A 183 16.19 3.99 -7.41
CA PRO A 183 16.54 2.91 -8.33
C PRO A 183 15.74 1.65 -8.01
N ARG A 184 15.48 0.80 -9.02
CA ARG A 184 14.82 -0.52 -8.86
C ARG A 184 13.38 -0.44 -8.34
N THR A 185 12.65 0.61 -8.72
CA THR A 185 11.22 0.82 -8.43
C THR A 185 10.33 0.63 -9.66
N GLY A 186 9.02 0.71 -9.47
CA GLY A 186 8.02 0.65 -10.51
C GLY A 186 7.59 -0.77 -10.88
N MET A 187 6.99 -0.92 -12.06
CA MET A 187 6.46 -2.20 -12.51
C MET A 187 7.57 -3.26 -12.65
N PRO A 188 7.38 -4.48 -12.11
CA PRO A 188 8.36 -5.54 -12.29
C PRO A 188 8.55 -5.86 -13.78
N PRO A 189 9.77 -6.23 -14.21
CA PRO A 189 9.99 -6.70 -15.57
C PRO A 189 9.28 -8.03 -15.77
N ARG A 190 8.94 -8.33 -17.03
CA ARG A 190 8.49 -9.68 -17.38
C ARG A 190 9.66 -10.66 -17.29
N LEU A 191 9.49 -11.74 -16.54
CA LEU A 191 10.51 -12.75 -16.33
C LEU A 191 10.06 -14.12 -16.85
N GLU A 192 10.97 -14.91 -17.40
CA GLU A 192 10.64 -16.22 -17.97
C GLU A 192 10.36 -17.30 -16.91
N GLY A 193 10.81 -17.08 -15.67
CA GLY A 193 10.66 -18.01 -14.56
C GLY A 193 11.59 -17.66 -13.40
N TRP A 194 11.57 -18.48 -12.35
CA TRP A 194 12.34 -18.23 -11.13
C TRP A 194 13.84 -18.11 -11.37
N SER A 195 14.40 -18.94 -12.23
CA SER A 195 15.83 -18.88 -12.55
C SER A 195 16.24 -17.56 -13.21
N ALA A 196 15.36 -16.92 -14.00
CA ALA A 196 15.63 -15.62 -14.61
C ALA A 196 15.60 -14.49 -13.57
N TYR A 197 14.67 -14.58 -12.63
CA TYR A 197 14.63 -13.71 -11.46
C TYR A 197 15.92 -13.83 -10.66
N ARG A 198 16.28 -15.04 -10.21
CA ARG A 198 17.50 -15.31 -9.44
C ARG A 198 18.75 -14.79 -10.12
N ARG A 199 18.97 -15.09 -11.40
CA ARG A 199 20.13 -14.56 -12.15
C ARG A 199 20.23 -13.04 -12.09
N SER A 200 19.10 -12.33 -12.21
CA SER A 200 19.07 -10.86 -12.16
C SER A 200 19.41 -10.34 -10.76
N VAL A 201 18.84 -10.96 -9.72
CA VAL A 201 19.10 -10.58 -8.31
C VAL A 201 20.53 -10.92 -7.91
N ASP A 202 20.98 -12.13 -8.20
CA ASP A 202 22.32 -12.64 -7.87
C ASP A 202 23.41 -11.79 -8.54
N THR A 203 23.18 -11.30 -9.76
CA THR A 203 24.10 -10.34 -10.40
C THR A 203 24.29 -9.06 -9.57
N LEU A 204 23.22 -8.54 -8.95
CA LEU A 204 23.31 -7.35 -8.11
C LEU A 204 23.97 -7.64 -6.75
N ILE A 205 23.75 -8.84 -6.21
CA ILE A 205 24.36 -9.28 -4.95
C ILE A 205 25.86 -9.54 -5.15
N ASP A 206 26.23 -10.31 -6.17
CA ASP A 206 27.61 -10.70 -6.47
C ASP A 206 28.49 -9.49 -6.84
N THR A 207 27.89 -8.43 -7.36
CA THR A 207 28.57 -7.15 -7.64
C THR A 207 28.61 -6.21 -6.42
N GLY A 208 28.02 -6.61 -5.29
CA GLY A 208 27.98 -5.83 -4.06
C GLY A 208 27.09 -4.59 -4.10
N LEU A 209 26.15 -4.52 -5.06
CA LEU A 209 25.24 -3.38 -5.20
C LEU A 209 24.07 -3.42 -4.21
N ILE A 210 23.66 -4.62 -3.79
CA ILE A 210 22.62 -4.86 -2.79
C ILE A 210 23.00 -6.07 -1.93
N GLU A 211 22.53 -6.10 -0.68
CA GLU A 211 22.79 -7.22 0.24
C GLU A 211 21.92 -8.44 -0.08
N ASP A 212 20.66 -8.20 -0.47
CA ASP A 212 19.67 -9.22 -0.80
C ASP A 212 18.52 -8.63 -1.65
N GLY A 213 17.54 -9.47 -1.99
CA GLY A 213 16.36 -9.10 -2.78
C GLY A 213 15.43 -8.05 -2.15
N SER A 214 15.53 -7.76 -0.85
CA SER A 214 14.70 -6.75 -0.16
C SER A 214 14.93 -5.33 -0.70
N LYS A 215 16.07 -5.10 -1.38
CA LYS A 215 16.43 -3.83 -2.04
C LYS A 215 15.86 -3.67 -3.46
N ILE A 216 15.01 -4.60 -3.89
CA ILE A 216 14.22 -4.50 -5.12
C ILE A 216 12.83 -3.99 -4.74
N TRP A 217 12.52 -2.77 -5.13
CA TRP A 217 11.33 -2.05 -4.68
C TRP A 217 10.27 -1.97 -5.78
N TRP A 218 10.06 -3.06 -6.51
CA TRP A 218 9.00 -3.13 -7.51
C TRP A 218 7.62 -3.03 -6.86
N ASP A 219 6.66 -2.53 -7.64
CA ASP A 219 5.24 -2.41 -7.28
C ASP A 219 4.61 -3.77 -6.90
N LEU A 220 5.19 -4.86 -7.41
CA LEU A 220 4.91 -6.24 -7.05
C LEU A 220 6.22 -7.05 -7.16
N ARG A 221 6.54 -7.86 -6.15
CA ARG A 221 7.76 -8.67 -6.14
C ARG A 221 7.58 -10.04 -5.46
N PRO A 222 8.43 -11.02 -5.75
CA PRO A 222 8.66 -12.13 -4.84
C PRO A 222 9.30 -11.61 -3.56
N SER A 223 8.78 -12.01 -2.40
CA SER A 223 9.40 -11.64 -1.13
C SER A 223 10.77 -12.32 -0.99
N ALA A 224 11.73 -11.59 -0.42
CA ALA A 224 13.07 -12.13 -0.14
C ALA A 224 13.08 -13.09 1.06
N ASN A 225 12.15 -12.91 2.00
CA ASN A 225 12.14 -13.59 3.29
C ASN A 225 11.03 -14.65 3.39
N PHE A 226 9.97 -14.50 2.59
CA PHE A 226 8.78 -15.34 2.67
C PHE A 226 8.43 -15.96 1.33
N PRO A 227 7.82 -17.16 1.30
CA PRO A 227 7.35 -17.79 0.07
C PRO A 227 6.05 -17.14 -0.43
N THR A 228 6.10 -15.83 -0.70
CA THR A 228 4.95 -15.00 -1.04
C THR A 228 5.22 -14.13 -2.27
N LEU A 229 4.15 -13.70 -2.93
CA LEU A 229 4.19 -12.47 -3.71
C LEU A 229 3.71 -11.31 -2.85
N GLU A 230 4.40 -10.19 -2.95
CA GLU A 230 4.22 -9.01 -2.13
C GLU A 230 3.81 -7.82 -3.02
N THR A 231 2.55 -7.43 -2.90
CA THR A 231 1.99 -6.27 -3.62
C THR A 231 2.29 -5.00 -2.83
N ARG A 232 3.02 -4.05 -3.42
CA ARG A 232 3.55 -2.86 -2.73
C ARG A 232 3.09 -1.52 -3.32
N ILE A 233 2.30 -1.58 -4.39
CA ILE A 233 1.83 -0.39 -5.09
C ILE A 233 0.84 0.44 -4.26
N CYS A 234 0.12 -0.18 -3.32
CA CYS A 234 -0.97 0.47 -2.62
C CYS A 234 -0.48 1.57 -1.67
N ASP A 235 -1.22 2.67 -1.67
CA ASP A 235 -1.17 3.66 -0.60
C ASP A 235 -1.85 3.06 0.66
N VAL A 236 -1.39 3.44 1.86
CA VAL A 236 -2.11 3.07 3.09
C VAL A 236 -3.45 3.80 3.16
N MET A 237 -4.51 3.11 3.58
CA MET A 237 -5.87 3.66 3.62
C MET A 237 -6.33 3.94 5.06
N PRO A 238 -6.99 5.09 5.32
CA PRO A 238 -7.48 5.42 6.66
C PRO A 238 -8.46 4.39 7.20
N ARG A 239 -9.44 4.00 6.38
CA ARG A 239 -10.52 3.10 6.79
C ARG A 239 -10.09 1.64 6.67
N LEU A 240 -10.20 0.91 7.78
CA LEU A 240 -9.87 -0.52 7.85
C LEU A 240 -10.64 -1.36 6.82
N ASP A 241 -11.93 -1.09 6.60
CA ASP A 241 -12.73 -1.84 5.64
C ASP A 241 -12.23 -1.66 4.19
N HIS A 242 -11.72 -0.46 3.84
CA HIS A 242 -11.13 -0.21 2.53
C HIS A 242 -9.83 -1.00 2.36
N THR A 243 -8.99 -1.04 3.40
CA THR A 243 -7.80 -1.90 3.47
C THR A 243 -8.15 -3.36 3.22
N LEU A 244 -9.15 -3.90 3.95
CA LEU A 244 -9.53 -5.31 3.84
C LEU A 244 -10.16 -5.65 2.50
N SER A 245 -10.97 -4.76 1.92
CA SER A 245 -11.50 -4.93 0.56
C SER A 245 -10.41 -5.04 -0.50
N VAL A 246 -9.39 -4.18 -0.44
CA VAL A 246 -8.26 -4.23 -1.38
C VAL A 246 -7.39 -5.47 -1.13
N ALA A 247 -7.12 -5.83 0.13
CA ALA A 247 -6.33 -7.01 0.49
C ALA A 247 -7.03 -8.32 0.06
N ALA A 248 -8.33 -8.46 0.30
CA ALA A 248 -9.13 -9.59 -0.17
C ALA A 248 -9.12 -9.69 -1.70
N THR A 249 -9.24 -8.55 -2.39
CA THR A 249 -9.15 -8.49 -3.85
C THR A 249 -7.81 -8.99 -4.36
N ILE A 250 -6.70 -8.60 -3.73
CA ILE A 250 -5.35 -9.08 -4.07
C ILE A 250 -5.25 -10.61 -3.87
N GLN A 251 -5.74 -11.12 -2.74
CA GLN A 251 -5.77 -12.56 -2.47
C GLN A 251 -6.58 -13.33 -3.53
N CYS A 252 -7.76 -12.82 -3.88
CA CYS A 252 -8.62 -13.36 -4.92
C CYS A 252 -7.98 -13.32 -6.31
N ILE A 253 -7.28 -12.23 -6.67
CA ILE A 253 -6.55 -12.13 -7.95
C ILE A 253 -5.54 -13.26 -8.06
N PHE A 254 -4.71 -13.50 -7.03
CA PHE A 254 -3.71 -14.57 -7.10
C PHE A 254 -4.34 -15.96 -7.17
N ARG A 255 -5.41 -16.21 -6.40
CA ARG A 255 -6.15 -17.47 -6.51
C ARG A 255 -6.77 -17.65 -7.89
N MET A 256 -7.36 -16.60 -8.45
CA MET A 256 -7.97 -16.60 -9.79
C MET A 256 -6.94 -16.93 -10.86
N LEU A 257 -5.78 -16.28 -10.82
CA LEU A 257 -4.68 -16.52 -11.75
C LEU A 257 -4.14 -17.96 -11.65
N TRP A 258 -4.01 -18.48 -10.43
CA TRP A 258 -3.64 -19.88 -10.20
C TRP A 258 -4.71 -20.84 -10.72
N ARG A 259 -6.00 -20.56 -10.46
CA ARG A 259 -7.13 -21.36 -10.96
C ARG A 259 -7.16 -21.40 -12.49
N LEU A 260 -6.86 -20.28 -13.16
CA LEU A 260 -6.69 -20.25 -14.61
C LEU A 260 -5.53 -21.14 -15.06
N LYS A 261 -4.37 -21.03 -14.40
CA LYS A 261 -3.20 -21.89 -14.68
C LYS A 261 -3.52 -23.37 -14.56
N GLU A 262 -4.23 -23.80 -13.51
CA GLU A 262 -4.63 -25.21 -13.32
C GLU A 262 -5.55 -25.71 -14.46
N LYS A 263 -6.24 -24.79 -15.14
CA LYS A 263 -7.06 -25.08 -16.34
C LYS A 263 -6.26 -24.92 -17.65
N ASN A 264 -4.94 -24.78 -17.57
CA ASN A 264 -4.04 -24.47 -18.70
C ASN A 264 -4.45 -23.18 -19.45
N GLN A 265 -4.93 -22.18 -18.70
CA GLN A 265 -5.28 -20.84 -19.16
C GLN A 265 -4.35 -19.82 -18.52
N ARG A 266 -4.27 -18.62 -19.12
CA ARG A 266 -3.53 -17.49 -18.57
C ARG A 266 -4.31 -16.20 -18.75
N TRP A 267 -4.13 -15.27 -17.81
CA TRP A 267 -4.56 -13.90 -17.99
C TRP A 267 -3.71 -13.18 -19.03
N ARG A 268 -4.24 -12.06 -19.52
CA ARG A 268 -3.61 -11.24 -20.55
C ARG A 268 -2.33 -10.61 -19.99
N ILE A 269 -1.24 -10.69 -20.75
CA ILE A 269 0.02 -10.03 -20.43
C ILE A 269 0.20 -8.86 -21.41
N TYR A 270 0.40 -7.66 -20.87
CA TYR A 270 0.66 -6.45 -21.63
C TYR A 270 2.07 -5.93 -21.35
N ASP A 271 2.59 -5.12 -22.27
CA ASP A 271 3.88 -4.46 -22.09
C ASP A 271 3.81 -3.40 -20.98
N ASN A 272 4.88 -3.25 -20.22
CA ASN A 272 4.96 -2.25 -19.15
C ASN A 272 4.77 -0.83 -19.68
N PHE A 273 5.11 -0.53 -20.93
CA PHE A 273 4.79 0.75 -21.57
C PHE A 273 3.29 1.08 -21.48
N LEU A 274 2.43 0.11 -21.80
CA LEU A 274 0.98 0.28 -21.74
C LEU A 274 0.45 0.30 -20.30
N LEU A 275 0.96 -0.60 -19.46
CA LEU A 275 0.55 -0.68 -18.05
C LEU A 275 0.95 0.59 -17.27
N ASN A 276 2.09 1.20 -17.62
CA ASN A 276 2.55 2.45 -17.03
C ASN A 276 1.62 3.63 -17.36
N GLU A 277 0.94 3.62 -18.52
CA GLU A 277 -0.09 4.63 -18.81
C GLU A 277 -1.25 4.48 -17.83
N ASN A 278 -1.76 3.26 -17.59
CA ASN A 278 -2.80 3.06 -16.58
C ASN A 278 -2.29 3.35 -15.17
N ARG A 279 -1.03 3.04 -14.85
CA ARG A 279 -0.40 3.41 -13.57
C ARG A 279 -0.40 4.93 -13.37
N TRP A 280 -0.02 5.69 -14.40
CA TRP A 280 -0.09 7.15 -14.39
C TRP A 280 -1.52 7.65 -14.22
N ARG A 281 -2.50 7.04 -14.92
CA ARG A 281 -3.91 7.41 -14.76
C ARG A 281 -4.41 7.17 -13.36
N ALA A 282 -4.09 6.03 -12.76
CA ALA A 282 -4.39 5.73 -11.36
C ALA A 282 -3.75 6.75 -10.42
N GLN A 283 -2.48 7.07 -10.64
CA GLN A 283 -1.73 8.06 -9.86
C GLN A 283 -2.36 9.46 -9.95
N ARG A 284 -2.72 9.92 -11.16
CA ARG A 284 -3.20 11.28 -11.41
C ARG A 284 -4.67 11.46 -11.13
N TYR A 285 -5.51 10.52 -11.55
CA TYR A 285 -6.97 10.66 -11.58
C TYR A 285 -7.69 9.73 -10.60
N GLY A 286 -6.97 8.83 -9.92
CA GLY A 286 -7.61 7.87 -9.01
C GLY A 286 -8.70 7.08 -9.74
N CYS A 287 -9.92 7.16 -9.23
CA CYS A 287 -11.08 6.46 -9.78
C CYS A 287 -11.90 7.28 -10.80
N ASP A 288 -11.58 8.56 -11.02
CA ASP A 288 -12.52 9.51 -11.65
C ASP A 288 -12.53 9.45 -13.18
N GLU A 289 -11.36 9.37 -13.81
CA GLU A 289 -11.23 9.46 -15.28
C GLU A 289 -11.17 8.08 -15.97
N GLY A 290 -11.28 6.98 -15.21
CA GLY A 290 -11.24 5.62 -15.74
C GLY A 290 -9.86 5.18 -16.27
N MET A 291 -9.79 3.94 -16.78
CA MET A 291 -8.56 3.31 -17.28
C MET A 291 -8.70 2.82 -18.71
N ILE A 292 -7.56 2.63 -19.38
CA ILE A 292 -7.54 2.05 -20.72
C ILE A 292 -7.86 0.57 -20.62
N ASP A 293 -8.92 0.14 -21.29
CA ASP A 293 -9.08 -1.25 -21.70
C ASP A 293 -8.31 -1.45 -23.01
N PHE A 294 -7.20 -2.19 -22.95
CA PHE A 294 -6.32 -2.41 -24.10
C PHE A 294 -6.93 -3.29 -25.19
N GLY A 295 -7.93 -4.12 -24.86
CA GLY A 295 -8.65 -4.93 -25.83
C GLY A 295 -9.66 -4.09 -26.62
N ARG A 296 -10.47 -3.28 -25.90
CA ARG A 296 -11.47 -2.37 -26.47
C ARG A 296 -10.86 -1.09 -27.05
N LYS A 297 -9.62 -0.75 -26.66
CA LYS A 297 -8.90 0.49 -27.00
C LYS A 297 -9.69 1.73 -26.66
N THR A 298 -10.31 1.73 -25.48
CA THR A 298 -11.13 2.82 -24.99
C THR A 298 -10.90 3.05 -23.50
N LEU A 299 -11.27 4.23 -23.02
CA LEU A 299 -11.31 4.50 -21.60
C LEU A 299 -12.61 3.91 -21.02
N VAL A 300 -12.46 3.12 -19.96
CA VAL A 300 -13.56 2.50 -19.25
C VAL A 300 -13.64 3.12 -17.85
N PRO A 301 -14.81 3.63 -17.43
CA PRO A 301 -15.00 4.18 -16.08
C PRO A 301 -14.67 3.15 -14.99
N MET A 302 -14.10 3.61 -13.87
CA MET A 302 -13.66 2.73 -12.79
C MET A 302 -14.80 1.90 -12.20
N GLY A 303 -16.03 2.45 -12.14
CA GLY A 303 -17.22 1.70 -11.71
C GLY A 303 -17.50 0.44 -12.53
N GLN A 304 -17.37 0.53 -13.86
CA GLN A 304 -17.53 -0.64 -14.73
C GLN A 304 -16.41 -1.65 -14.51
N LEU A 305 -15.16 -1.19 -14.37
CA LEU A 305 -14.00 -2.05 -14.14
C LEU A 305 -14.10 -2.78 -12.79
N VAL A 306 -14.59 -2.12 -11.74
CA VAL A 306 -14.83 -2.73 -10.43
C VAL A 306 -15.93 -3.78 -10.50
N ASP A 307 -17.05 -3.50 -11.18
CA ASP A 307 -18.11 -4.49 -11.35
C ASP A 307 -17.64 -5.72 -12.16
N GLU A 308 -16.85 -5.50 -13.22
CA GLU A 308 -16.22 -6.58 -13.99
C GLU A 308 -15.24 -7.38 -13.10
N LEU A 309 -14.41 -6.70 -12.30
CA LEU A 309 -13.45 -7.33 -11.39
C LEU A 309 -14.16 -8.20 -10.35
N ILE A 310 -15.20 -7.68 -9.68
CA ILE A 310 -16.02 -8.42 -8.72
C ILE A 310 -16.60 -9.67 -9.39
N THR A 311 -17.13 -9.53 -10.61
CA THR A 311 -17.72 -10.65 -11.37
C THR A 311 -16.67 -11.72 -11.70
N ILE A 312 -15.48 -11.33 -12.14
CA ILE A 312 -14.40 -12.27 -12.50
C ILE A 312 -13.86 -13.01 -11.28
N LEU A 313 -13.87 -12.36 -10.11
CA LEU A 313 -13.37 -12.89 -8.85
C LEU A 313 -14.42 -13.66 -8.03
N GLU A 314 -15.67 -13.76 -8.46
CA GLU A 314 -16.76 -14.35 -7.67
C GLU A 314 -16.44 -15.77 -7.17
N GLU A 315 -15.99 -16.67 -8.05
CA GLU A 315 -15.62 -18.04 -7.69
C GLU A 315 -14.47 -18.08 -6.66
N ASP A 316 -13.54 -17.14 -6.77
CA ASP A 316 -12.36 -17.06 -5.92
C ASP A 316 -12.70 -16.47 -4.55
N ALA A 317 -13.55 -15.45 -4.51
CA ALA A 317 -14.03 -14.84 -3.28
C ALA A 317 -14.93 -15.78 -2.47
N LEU A 318 -15.79 -16.56 -3.12
CA LEU A 318 -16.59 -17.60 -2.45
C LEU A 318 -15.71 -18.69 -1.85
N ALA A 319 -14.66 -19.10 -2.56
CA ALA A 319 -13.76 -20.15 -2.09
C ALA A 319 -12.84 -19.69 -0.94
N LEU A 320 -12.52 -18.39 -0.87
CA LEU A 320 -11.72 -17.79 0.20
C LEU A 320 -12.59 -17.22 1.33
N GLY A 321 -13.92 -17.22 1.18
CA GLY A 321 -14.85 -16.70 2.18
C GLY A 321 -14.82 -15.17 2.32
N CYS A 322 -14.46 -14.43 1.26
CA CYS A 322 -14.26 -12.97 1.29
C CYS A 322 -15.11 -12.21 0.25
N ALA A 323 -16.29 -12.77 -0.10
CA ALA A 323 -17.19 -12.17 -1.08
C ALA A 323 -17.68 -10.77 -0.66
N ASP A 324 -17.93 -10.56 0.63
CA ASP A 324 -18.39 -9.28 1.17
C ASP A 324 -17.27 -8.23 1.10
N GLU A 325 -16.03 -8.60 1.43
CA GLU A 325 -14.87 -7.72 1.30
C GLU A 325 -14.62 -7.31 -0.15
N VAL A 326 -14.69 -8.25 -1.09
CA VAL A 326 -14.53 -7.95 -2.52
C VAL A 326 -15.68 -7.05 -3.01
N ALA A 327 -16.91 -7.28 -2.56
CA ALA A 327 -18.04 -6.39 -2.86
C ALA A 327 -17.86 -4.97 -2.27
N GLY A 328 -17.12 -4.85 -1.17
CA GLY A 328 -16.74 -3.58 -0.53
C GLY A 328 -15.94 -2.62 -1.42
N LEU A 329 -15.38 -3.09 -2.54
CA LEU A 329 -14.82 -2.19 -3.57
C LEU A 329 -15.84 -1.15 -4.08
N ARG A 330 -17.13 -1.50 -4.10
CA ARG A 330 -18.20 -0.55 -4.47
C ARG A 330 -18.34 0.58 -3.46
N ASP A 331 -18.08 0.34 -2.17
CA ASP A 331 -18.11 1.39 -1.15
C ASP A 331 -16.98 2.39 -1.34
N ILE A 332 -15.78 1.94 -1.74
CA ILE A 332 -14.66 2.83 -2.08
C ILE A 332 -15.06 3.81 -3.18
N LEU A 333 -15.76 3.33 -4.22
CA LEU A 333 -16.24 4.18 -5.31
C LEU A 333 -17.39 5.09 -4.87
N ALA A 334 -18.34 4.58 -4.09
CA ALA A 334 -19.51 5.33 -3.66
C ALA A 334 -19.17 6.44 -2.66
N SER A 335 -18.24 6.18 -1.74
CA SER A 335 -17.79 7.14 -0.72
C SER A 335 -16.59 7.98 -1.16
N GLY A 336 -16.00 7.67 -2.33
CA GLY A 336 -14.72 8.18 -2.81
C GLY A 336 -13.54 7.53 -2.09
N ASN A 337 -12.42 7.33 -2.80
CA ASN A 337 -11.18 6.89 -2.16
C ASN A 337 -10.66 7.96 -1.18
N SER A 338 -9.62 7.65 -0.41
CA SER A 338 -9.11 8.57 0.61
C SER A 338 -8.68 9.92 0.02
N ALA A 339 -8.03 9.94 -1.14
CA ALA A 339 -7.62 11.17 -1.80
C ALA A 339 -8.81 12.09 -2.15
N THR A 340 -9.91 11.52 -2.66
CA THR A 340 -11.15 12.25 -2.92
C THR A 340 -11.75 12.82 -1.62
N ARG A 341 -11.81 12.01 -0.55
CA ARG A 341 -12.35 12.46 0.75
C ARG A 341 -11.49 13.56 1.38
N GLN A 342 -10.17 13.45 1.33
CA GLN A 342 -9.26 14.49 1.82
C GLN A 342 -9.47 15.83 1.10
N ARG A 343 -9.60 15.82 -0.23
CA ARG A 343 -9.91 17.04 -1.00
C ARG A 343 -11.29 17.61 -0.66
N ALA A 344 -12.30 16.74 -0.47
CA ALA A 344 -13.64 17.18 -0.10
C ALA A 344 -13.67 17.85 1.28
N THR A 345 -12.96 17.29 2.26
CA THR A 345 -12.79 17.89 3.60
C THR A 345 -12.08 19.23 3.50
N TYR A 346 -10.96 19.31 2.77
CA TYR A 346 -10.23 20.56 2.55
C TYR A 346 -11.13 21.63 1.92
N GLN A 347 -11.80 21.31 0.82
CA GLN A 347 -12.67 22.27 0.11
C GLN A 347 -13.83 22.73 0.98
N SER A 348 -14.44 21.82 1.76
CA SER A 348 -15.53 22.18 2.68
C SER A 348 -15.07 23.16 3.77
N ALA A 349 -13.85 23.00 4.29
CA ALA A 349 -13.27 23.93 5.25
C ALA A 349 -12.98 25.31 4.63
N ILE A 350 -12.44 25.33 3.41
CA ILE A 350 -12.22 26.57 2.65
C ILE A 350 -13.54 27.29 2.37
N ASP A 351 -14.56 26.58 1.93
CA ASP A 351 -15.89 27.14 1.64
C ASP A 351 -16.57 27.68 2.92
N ALA A 352 -16.23 27.13 4.08
CA ALA A 352 -16.63 27.63 5.39
C ALA A 352 -15.81 28.84 5.89
N GLY A 353 -14.80 29.28 5.13
CA GLY A 353 -13.99 30.47 5.42
C GLY A 353 -12.69 30.19 6.19
N ALA A 354 -12.27 28.92 6.32
CA ALA A 354 -10.96 28.60 6.88
C ALA A 354 -9.84 29.08 5.95
N VAL A 355 -8.69 29.44 6.53
CA VAL A 355 -7.46 29.63 5.75
C VAL A 355 -6.85 28.27 5.37
N GLU A 356 -5.99 28.24 4.34
CA GLU A 356 -5.43 26.98 3.80
C GLU A 356 -4.77 26.10 4.86
N ALA A 357 -4.03 26.69 5.79
CA ALA A 357 -3.37 25.96 6.87
C ALA A 357 -4.38 25.24 7.78
N ASP A 358 -5.44 25.93 8.20
CA ASP A 358 -6.49 25.36 9.06
C ASP A 358 -7.30 24.29 8.32
N ALA A 359 -7.57 24.50 7.02
CA ALA A 359 -8.25 23.51 6.19
C ALA A 359 -7.45 22.21 6.06
N LEU A 360 -6.12 22.27 5.97
CA LEU A 360 -5.25 21.09 5.97
C LEU A 360 -5.22 20.39 7.34
N ILE A 361 -5.30 21.14 8.44
CA ILE A 361 -5.44 20.56 9.78
C ILE A 361 -6.75 19.79 9.92
N GLU A 362 -7.85 20.28 9.34
CA GLU A 362 -9.12 19.54 9.29
C GLU A 362 -9.03 18.25 8.47
N VAL A 363 -8.21 18.22 7.42
CA VAL A 363 -7.89 16.96 6.71
C VAL A 363 -7.16 15.99 7.64
N VAL A 364 -6.16 16.44 8.40
CA VAL A 364 -5.45 15.58 9.36
C VAL A 364 -6.41 15.09 10.45
N ARG A 365 -7.29 15.94 10.96
CA ARG A 365 -8.34 15.56 11.92
C ARG A 365 -9.20 14.43 11.38
N MET A 366 -9.73 14.58 10.16
CA MET A 366 -10.51 13.54 9.50
C MET A 366 -9.73 12.22 9.37
N LEU A 367 -8.44 12.27 9.04
CA LEU A 367 -7.58 11.08 8.97
C LEU A 367 -7.41 10.40 10.34
N THR A 368 -7.28 11.15 11.44
CA THR A 368 -7.26 10.58 12.79
C THR A 368 -8.57 9.90 13.16
N GLU A 369 -9.71 10.47 12.73
CA GLU A 369 -11.05 9.94 13.01
C GLU A 369 -11.38 8.70 12.17
N GLU A 370 -10.82 8.57 10.97
CA GLU A 370 -11.02 7.41 10.10
C GLU A 370 -10.09 6.22 10.42
N TYR A 371 -9.03 6.43 11.23
CA TYR A 371 -8.00 5.42 11.50
C TYR A 371 -8.54 4.13 12.16
N LEU A 372 -9.45 4.28 13.14
CA LEU A 372 -10.16 3.18 13.77
C LEU A 372 -11.60 3.09 13.25
N PRO A 373 -12.17 1.87 13.13
CA PRO A 373 -13.58 1.71 12.84
C PRO A 373 -14.43 2.36 13.94
N LYS A 374 -15.53 3.02 13.54
CA LYS A 374 -16.51 3.57 14.47
C LYS A 374 -17.22 2.40 15.18
N THR A 375 -17.10 2.34 16.51
CA THR A 375 -17.75 1.34 17.38
C THR A 375 -19.26 1.44 17.36
#